data_AF-A0A7X9GIX2-F1
#
_entry.id   AF-A0A7X9GIX2-F1
#
_cell.length_a   1.000
_cell.length_b   1.000
_cell.length_c   1.000
_cell.angle_alpha   90.00
_cell.angle_beta   90.00
_cell.angle_gamma   90.00
#
_symmetry.space_group_name_H-M   'P 1'
#
loop_
_entity.id
_entity.type
_entity.pdbx_description
1 polymer ?
#
loop_
_entity_poly.entity_id
_entity_poly.type
_entity_poly.pdbx_seq_one_letter_code
_entity_poly.pdbx_strand_id
1 'polypeptide(L)' 'MQKFSVEQITPGMRLAYDIYSFDGQLLLRKGTIIDQKYLGSLTKQGIDYVYIMSASSTGSLAKRQLGDI' A
#
# COMPACT_ATOMS: atom_id res chain seq x y z
N MET A 1 10.69 5.26 -7.19
CA MET A 1 9.70 5.11 -6.10
C MET A 1 8.35 5.62 -6.59
N GLN A 2 7.27 4.89 -6.32
CA GLN A 2 5.92 5.29 -6.72
C GLN A 2 5.13 5.72 -5.49
N LYS A 3 4.51 6.90 -5.57
CA LYS A 3 3.73 7.53 -4.48
C LYS A 3 2.25 7.22 -4.64
N PHE A 4 1.58 6.87 -3.55
CA PHE A 4 0.15 6.61 -3.52
C PHE A 4 -0.51 7.34 -2.35
N SER A 5 -1.72 7.87 -2.56
CA SER A 5 -2.52 8.41 -1.47
C SER A 5 -3.08 7.27 -0.61
N VAL A 6 -3.05 7.44 0.70
CA VAL A 6 -3.66 6.49 1.66
C VAL A 6 -5.15 6.35 1.41
N GLU A 7 -5.83 7.42 0.97
CA GLU A 7 -7.26 7.41 0.67
C GLU A 7 -7.63 6.55 -0.54
N GLN A 8 -6.68 6.29 -1.44
CA GLN A 8 -6.88 5.43 -2.62
C GLN A 8 -6.71 3.94 -2.30
N ILE A 9 -6.29 3.60 -1.09
CA ILE A 9 -6.08 2.22 -0.67
C ILE A 9 -7.40 1.65 -0.17
N THR A 10 -7.89 0.61 -0.85
CA THR A 10 -9.10 -0.09 -0.41
C THR A 10 -8.76 -1.03 0.75
N PRO A 11 -9.45 -0.91 1.91
CA PRO A 11 -9.35 -1.89 2.98
C PRO A 11 -9.73 -3.30 2.52
N GLY A 12 -9.14 -4.31 3.14
CA GLY A 12 -9.31 -5.71 2.80
C GLY A 12 -8.41 -6.18 1.64
N MET A 13 -7.71 -5.28 0.96
CA MET A 13 -6.78 -5.67 -0.09
C MET A 13 -5.51 -6.29 0.47
N ARG A 14 -5.03 -7.34 -0.21
CA ARG A 14 -3.69 -7.89 0.01
C ARG A 14 -2.66 -7.08 -0.77
N LEU A 15 -1.64 -6.61 -0.06
CA LEU A 15 -0.54 -5.84 -0.65
C LEU A 15 0.26 -6.65 -1.66
N ALA A 16 0.40 -6.11 -2.87
CA ALA A 16 1.23 -6.71 -3.91
C ALA A 16 2.72 -6.43 -3.71
N TYR A 17 3.07 -5.38 -2.97
CA TYR A 17 4.42 -4.89 -2.74
C TYR A 17 4.62 -4.46 -1.29
N ASP A 18 5.88 -4.33 -0.87
CA ASP A 18 6.23 -3.67 0.38
C ASP A 18 5.91 -2.18 0.29
N ILE A 19 5.36 -1.65 1.38
CA ILE A 19 5.01 -0.25 1.51
C ILE A 19 5.96 0.42 2.49
N TYR A 20 6.42 1.60 2.09
CA TYR A 20 7.40 2.41 2.79
C TYR A 20 6.84 3.80 3.10
N SER A 21 7.37 4.44 4.14
CA SER A 21 7.22 5.87 4.39
C SER A 21 8.04 6.68 3.39
N PHE A 22 7.87 8.01 3.43
CA PHE A 22 8.68 8.93 2.63
C PHE A 22 10.18 8.77 2.91
N ASP A 23 10.56 8.58 4.17
CA ASP A 23 11.95 8.40 4.60
C ASP A 23 12.51 7.00 4.29
N GLY A 24 11.73 6.15 3.61
CA GLY A 24 12.14 4.80 3.25
C GLY A 24 12.00 3.77 4.37
N GLN A 25 11.32 4.11 5.47
CA GLN A 25 11.02 3.15 6.53
C GLN A 25 9.96 2.15 6.06
N LEU A 26 10.20 0.86 6.23
CA LEU A 26 9.22 -0.18 5.93
C LEU A 26 8.02 -0.08 6.89
N LEU A 27 6.84 0.21 6.33
CA LEU A 27 5.58 0.32 7.06
C LEU A 27 4.83 -1.01 7.08
N LEU A 28 4.71 -1.64 5.90
CA LEU A 28 4.03 -2.91 5.72
C LEU A 28 4.77 -3.80 4.73
N ARG A 29 4.77 -5.10 5.00
CA ARG A 29 5.27 -6.09 4.04
C ARG A 29 4.21 -6.49 3.04
N LYS A 30 4.67 -6.81 1.83
CA LYS A 30 3.94 -7.52 0.79
C LYS A 30 3.20 -8.72 1.39
N GLY A 31 1.98 -8.95 0.93
CA GLY A 31 1.12 -10.05 1.38
C GLY A 31 0.26 -9.72 2.61
N THR A 32 0.55 -8.62 3.31
CA THR A 32 -0.30 -8.10 4.39
C THR A 32 -1.66 -7.70 3.83
N ILE A 33 -2.73 -8.04 4.56
CA ILE A 33 -4.07 -7.53 4.29
C ILE A 33 -4.19 -6.19 5.01
N ILE A 34 -4.42 -5.10 4.26
CA ILE A 34 -4.64 -3.78 4.85
C ILE A 34 -6.03 -3.73 5.46
N ASP A 35 -6.15 -3.27 6.70
CA ASP A 35 -7.43 -2.99 7.32
C ASP A 35 -7.70 -1.47 7.41
N GLN A 36 -8.97 -1.12 7.65
CA GLN A 36 -9.39 0.28 7.78
C GLN A 36 -8.76 0.95 9.00
N LYS A 37 -8.47 0.19 10.06
CA LYS A 37 -7.90 0.70 11.32
C LYS A 37 -6.47 1.20 11.09
N TYR A 38 -5.69 0.48 10.30
CA TYR A 38 -4.34 0.83 9.93
C TYR A 38 -4.32 2.08 9.05
N LEU A 39 -5.17 2.14 8.02
CA LEU A 39 -5.30 3.34 7.18
C LEU A 39 -5.67 4.57 8.02
N GLY A 40 -6.64 4.44 8.92
CA GLY A 40 -7.01 5.52 9.84
C GLY A 40 -5.88 5.90 10.81
N SER A 41 -5.00 4.97 11.17
CA SER A 41 -3.82 5.25 12.01
C SER A 41 -2.76 6.03 11.24
N LEU A 42 -2.52 5.70 9.96
CA LEU A 42 -1.61 6.43 9.08
C LEU A 42 -2.04 7.89 8.92
N THR A 43 -3.32 8.13 8.59
CA THR A 43 -3.84 9.49 8.45
C THR A 43 -3.73 10.29 9.75
N LYS A 44 -4.01 9.66 10.90
CA LYS A 44 -3.83 10.30 12.23
C LYS A 44 -2.38 10.63 12.56
N GLN A 45 -1.43 9.92 11.97
CA GLN A 45 0.01 10.17 12.11
C GLN A 45 0.52 11.22 11.10
N GLY A 46 -0.36 11.82 10.30
CA GLY A 46 0.01 12.77 9.25
C GLY A 46 0.65 12.10 8.03
N ILE A 47 0.44 10.79 7.86
CA ILE A 47 0.94 10.02 6.72
C ILE A 47 -0.19 9.95 5.69
N ASP A 48 -0.25 10.96 4.82
CA ASP A 48 -1.23 11.01 3.72
C ASP A 48 -0.80 10.19 2.50
N TYR A 49 0.49 9.88 2.42
CA TYR A 49 1.10 9.21 1.27
C TYR A 49 2.04 8.10 1.67
N VAL A 50 2.01 7.03 0.89
CA VAL A 50 2.89 5.88 1.04
C VAL A 50 3.61 5.56 -0.26
N TYR A 51 4.72 4.84 -0.14
CA TYR A 51 5.66 4.66 -1.24
C TYR A 51 5.94 3.18 -1.50
N ILE A 52 6.04 2.83 -2.78
CA ILE A 52 6.55 1.52 -3.20
C ILE A 52 7.94 1.73 -3.80
N MET A 53 8.92 0.99 -3.30
CA MET A 53 10.22 0.83 -3.93
C MET A 53 10.11 -0.22 -5.05
N SER A 54 9.61 0.20 -6.22
CA SER A 54 9.67 -0.64 -7.42
C SER A 54 11.09 -0.59 -8.00
N ALA A 55 11.77 -1.73 -8.09
CA ALA A 55 13.09 -1.84 -8.75
C ALA A 55 12.98 -1.69 -10.28
N SER A 56 11.79 -1.94 -10.82
CA SER A 56 11.36 -1.73 -12.19
C SER A 56 9.89 -2.16 -12.23
N SER A 57 9.08 -1.50 -13.05
CA SER A 57 7.68 -1.83 -13.37
C SER A 57 6.63 -0.93 -12.70
N THR A 58 5.91 -0.27 -13.59
CA THR A 58 4.56 0.31 -13.49
C THR A 58 3.64 -0.66 -12.75
N GLY A 59 3.40 -0.46 -11.45
CA GLY A 59 2.68 -1.43 -10.61
C GLY A 59 1.57 -0.79 -9.79
N SER A 60 0.35 -1.36 -9.87
CA SER A 60 -0.77 -1.03 -8.98
C SER A 60 -0.55 -1.63 -7.59
N LEU A 61 -0.98 -0.92 -6.53
CA LEU A 61 -0.88 -1.38 -5.13
C LEU A 61 -1.55 -2.75 -4.86
N ALA A 62 -2.50 -3.14 -5.72
CA ALA A 62 -3.25 -4.38 -5.61
C ALA A 62 -3.09 -5.27 -6.84
N LYS A 63 -3.12 -6.58 -6.60
CA LYS A 63 -3.44 -7.56 -7.65
C LYS A 63 -4.96 -7.70 -7.73
N ARG A 64 -5.52 -7.37 -8.89
CA ARG A 64 -6.92 -7.62 -9.22
C ARG A 64 -7.09 -9.13 -9.33
N GLN A 65 -7.69 -9.77 -8.33
CA GLN A 65 -8.01 -11.20 -8.39
C GLN A 65 -9.25 -11.35 -9.28
N LEU A 66 -9.02 -11.47 -10.58
CA LEU A 66 -10.02 -12.01 -11.49
C LEU A 66 -10.14 -13.50 -11.17
N GLY A 67 -11.31 -13.92 -10.70
CA GLY A 67 -11.63 -15.33 -10.61
C GLY A 67 -11.74 -15.87 -12.03
N ASP A 68 -10.83 -16.77 -12.40
CA ASP A 68 -11.08 -17.71 -13.49
C ASP A 68 -12.24 -18.63 -13.04
N ILE A 69 -13.28 -18.64 -13.87
CA ILE A 69 -14.49 -19.49 -13.77
C ILE A 69 -14.25 -20.75 -14.62
#